data_AF-A0A166RPD5-F1
#
_entry.id   AF-A0A166RPD5-F1
#
_cell.length_a   1.000
_cell.length_b   1.000
_cell.length_c   1.000
_cell.angle_alpha   90.00
_cell.angle_beta   90.00
_cell.angle_gamma   90.00
#
_symmetry.space_group_name_H-M   'P 1'
#
loop_
_entity.id
_entity.type
_entity.pdbx_description
1 polymer ?
#
loop_
_entity_poly.entity_id
_entity_poly.type
_entity_poly.pdbx_seq_one_letter_code
_entity_poly.pdbx_strand_id
1 'polypeptide(L)'
;MLQLKYEKKYNIEKSELTPKGMYAAIETLMDFIPLFLLITIVLLSDMVSGEYSPNTIKALITKPISRKKIIISKFIVSIALSTGTIIISAIIFIVEAGIHLGFSDCRLPFDVGAKYVLDKSLPLTSVTSQMKYVSGSRSIIPLWTAVISLILIAIVISAAIVSVILFISTICRNSLISSIASFTLIGGATIWYMLGFMGRYLVSAKYGTFVKFLPIPYMIDNMGTLNGDISIQLTSSINVFFAFMVCLGWICITTFLSIYSFEKKDFD
;
A
#
# COMPACT_ATOMS: atom_id res chain seq x y z
N MET A 1 21.20 -13.44 -17.59
CA MET A 1 21.98 -14.58 -17.04
C MET A 1 21.29 -15.27 -15.87
N LEU A 2 20.79 -14.55 -14.85
CA LEU A 2 20.06 -15.17 -13.72
C LEU A 2 18.76 -15.86 -14.16
N GLN A 3 17.98 -15.21 -15.03
CA GLN A 3 16.72 -15.75 -15.55
C GLN A 3 16.93 -17.08 -16.31
N LEU A 4 17.89 -17.12 -17.22
CA LEU A 4 18.28 -18.34 -17.95
C LEU A 4 18.74 -19.47 -17.02
N LYS A 5 19.43 -19.15 -15.91
CA LYS A 5 19.82 -20.15 -14.90
C LYS A 5 18.60 -20.69 -14.15
N TYR A 6 17.62 -19.83 -13.85
CA TYR A 6 16.36 -20.22 -13.20
C TYR A 6 15.52 -21.12 -14.11
N GLU A 7 15.31 -20.72 -15.36
CA GLU A 7 14.56 -21.46 -16.37
C GLU A 7 15.15 -22.87 -16.56
N LYS A 8 16.49 -22.97 -16.67
CA LYS A 8 17.18 -24.27 -16.78
C LYS A 8 17.06 -25.13 -15.52
N LYS A 9 17.00 -24.52 -14.32
CA LYS A 9 16.86 -25.24 -13.04
C LYS A 9 15.44 -25.81 -12.85
N TYR A 10 14.42 -25.07 -13.28
CA TYR A 10 13.02 -25.47 -13.10
C TYR A 10 12.41 -26.15 -14.33
N ASN A 11 13.23 -26.39 -15.37
CA ASN A 11 12.87 -27.01 -16.64
C ASN A 11 11.67 -26.33 -17.31
N ILE A 12 11.69 -25.01 -17.36
CA ILE A 12 10.64 -24.19 -17.97
C ILE A 12 10.95 -24.06 -19.46
N GLU A 13 10.04 -24.52 -20.31
CA GLU A 13 10.18 -24.40 -21.76
C GLU A 13 9.92 -22.96 -22.24
N LYS A 14 10.54 -22.56 -23.36
CA LYS A 14 10.31 -21.22 -23.96
C LYS A 14 8.85 -20.95 -24.33
N SER A 15 8.07 -22.00 -24.59
CA SER A 15 6.62 -21.95 -24.84
C SER A 15 5.82 -21.57 -23.60
N GLU A 16 6.32 -21.92 -22.41
CA GLU A 16 5.65 -21.66 -21.11
C GLU A 16 5.97 -20.27 -20.54
N LEU A 17 6.95 -19.56 -21.09
CA LEU A 17 7.35 -18.21 -20.68
C LEU A 17 6.34 -17.12 -21.03
N THR A 18 5.22 -17.46 -21.67
CA THR A 18 4.16 -16.50 -21.98
C THR A 18 3.34 -16.22 -20.71
N PRO A 19 3.32 -14.99 -20.18
CA PRO A 19 2.45 -14.65 -19.07
C PRO A 19 0.98 -14.76 -19.50
N LYS A 20 0.18 -15.51 -18.75
CA LYS A 20 -1.26 -15.73 -18.95
C LYS A 20 -2.00 -15.29 -17.67
N GLY A 21 -2.71 -16.19 -17.01
CA GLY A 21 -3.70 -15.86 -15.99
C GLY A 21 -3.14 -15.26 -14.72
N MET A 22 -2.14 -15.90 -14.11
CA MET A 22 -1.69 -15.47 -12.79
C MET A 22 -0.98 -14.11 -12.84
N TYR A 23 -0.23 -13.82 -13.90
CA TYR A 23 0.44 -12.53 -14.07
C TYR A 23 -0.59 -11.40 -14.28
N ALA A 24 -1.58 -11.62 -15.17
CA ALA A 24 -2.66 -10.67 -15.39
C ALA A 24 -3.52 -10.45 -14.14
N ALA A 25 -3.76 -11.49 -13.34
CA ALA A 25 -4.46 -11.40 -12.06
C ALA A 25 -3.74 -10.47 -11.09
N ILE A 26 -2.41 -10.56 -11.01
CA ILE A 26 -1.62 -9.72 -10.12
C ILE A 26 -1.65 -8.27 -10.60
N GLU A 27 -1.42 -8.03 -11.87
CA GLU A 27 -1.41 -6.67 -12.43
C GLU A 27 -2.76 -5.98 -12.20
N THR A 28 -3.86 -6.66 -12.53
CA THR A 28 -5.22 -6.17 -12.27
C THR A 28 -5.50 -5.99 -10.77
N LEU A 29 -5.11 -6.95 -9.92
CA LEU A 29 -5.28 -6.79 -8.47
C LEU A 29 -4.53 -5.55 -7.95
N MET A 30 -3.29 -5.33 -8.39
CA MET A 30 -2.46 -4.22 -7.92
C MET A 30 -3.04 -2.86 -8.33
N ASP A 31 -3.58 -2.74 -9.54
CA ASP A 31 -4.24 -1.52 -10.02
C ASP A 31 -5.53 -1.21 -9.25
N PHE A 32 -6.23 -2.25 -8.78
CA PHE A 32 -7.48 -2.11 -8.05
C PHE A 32 -7.31 -1.93 -6.53
N ILE A 33 -6.13 -2.22 -5.95
CA ILE A 33 -5.88 -2.00 -4.51
C ILE A 33 -6.17 -0.55 -4.06
N PRO A 34 -5.68 0.49 -4.75
CA PRO A 34 -6.03 1.87 -4.41
C PRO A 34 -7.53 2.12 -4.38
N LEU A 35 -8.27 1.54 -5.34
CA LEU A 35 -9.73 1.67 -5.42
C LEU A 35 -10.43 0.99 -4.24
N PHE A 36 -10.02 -0.24 -3.88
CA PHE A 36 -10.55 -0.92 -2.70
C PHE A 36 -10.31 -0.12 -1.43
N LEU A 37 -9.12 0.48 -1.30
CA LEU A 37 -8.78 1.31 -0.16
C LEU A 37 -9.68 2.56 -0.07
N LEU A 38 -9.99 3.20 -1.20
CA LEU A 38 -10.93 4.33 -1.24
C LEU A 38 -12.34 3.93 -0.79
N ILE A 39 -12.83 2.74 -1.13
CA ILE A 39 -14.14 2.25 -0.67
C ILE A 39 -14.14 2.03 0.84
N THR A 40 -13.06 1.45 1.39
CA THR A 40 -12.92 1.31 2.85
C THR A 40 -12.89 2.64 3.59
N ILE A 41 -12.49 3.76 2.96
CA ILE A 41 -12.55 5.08 3.62
C ILE A 41 -13.96 5.37 4.11
N VAL A 42 -14.97 5.20 3.25
CA VAL A 42 -16.36 5.52 3.58
C VAL A 42 -16.84 4.69 4.76
N LEU A 43 -16.57 3.37 4.71
CA LEU A 43 -16.96 2.44 5.77
C LEU A 43 -16.28 2.77 7.11
N LEU A 44 -14.96 3.03 7.07
CA LEU A 44 -14.16 3.27 8.27
C LEU A 44 -14.43 4.63 8.92
N SER A 45 -14.69 5.65 8.08
CA SER A 45 -15.04 6.98 8.55
C SER A 45 -16.35 6.95 9.35
N ASP A 46 -17.38 6.26 8.87
CA ASP A 46 -18.64 6.10 9.62
C ASP A 46 -18.47 5.32 10.93
N MET A 47 -17.60 4.30 10.96
CA MET A 47 -17.39 3.48 12.16
C MET A 47 -16.84 4.23 13.38
N VAL A 48 -15.99 5.24 13.19
CA VAL A 48 -15.39 6.01 14.30
C VAL A 48 -16.15 7.29 14.57
N SER A 49 -16.50 8.04 13.53
CA SER A 49 -17.19 9.32 13.71
C SER A 49 -18.69 9.17 14.00
N GLY A 50 -19.30 8.04 13.65
CA GLY A 50 -20.68 7.72 14.03
C GLY A 50 -20.88 7.56 15.54
N GLU A 51 -19.80 7.34 16.30
CA GLU A 51 -19.84 7.34 17.77
C GLU A 51 -20.19 8.72 18.35
N TYR A 52 -19.97 9.80 17.59
CA TYR A 52 -20.36 11.14 17.99
C TYR A 52 -21.86 11.43 17.79
N SER A 53 -22.64 10.43 17.36
CA SER A 53 -24.09 10.57 17.27
C SER A 53 -24.71 10.72 18.68
N PRO A 54 -25.68 11.63 18.88
CA PRO A 54 -26.21 11.96 20.20
C PRO A 54 -26.74 10.75 20.98
N ASN A 55 -27.31 9.77 20.28
CA ASN A 55 -27.87 8.56 20.90
C ASN A 55 -26.76 7.62 21.41
N THR A 56 -25.65 7.52 20.67
CA THR A 56 -24.55 6.61 20.97
C THR A 56 -23.65 7.17 22.08
N ILE A 57 -23.35 8.47 22.05
CA ILE A 57 -22.58 9.14 23.13
C ILE A 57 -23.30 8.95 24.47
N LYS A 58 -24.61 9.21 24.53
CA LYS A 58 -25.40 9.07 25.76
C LYS A 58 -25.36 7.64 26.30
N ALA A 59 -25.46 6.64 25.42
CA ALA A 59 -25.33 5.24 25.80
C ALA A 59 -23.92 4.88 26.30
N LEU A 60 -22.87 5.45 25.71
CA LEU A 60 -21.48 5.22 26.13
C LEU A 60 -21.16 5.86 27.49
N ILE A 61 -21.69 7.05 27.78
CA ILE A 61 -21.49 7.74 29.07
C ILE A 61 -22.06 6.92 30.24
N THR A 62 -23.13 6.14 30.01
CA THR A 62 -23.70 5.27 31.05
C THR A 62 -22.89 4.00 31.33
N LYS A 63 -21.90 3.66 30.49
CA LYS A 63 -21.09 2.44 30.65
C LYS A 63 -19.71 2.78 31.23
N PRO A 64 -19.19 2.02 32.22
CA PRO A 64 -17.87 2.26 32.80
C PRO A 64 -16.74 1.70 31.91
N ILE A 65 -16.71 2.09 30.63
CA ILE A 65 -15.70 1.65 29.65
C ILE A 65 -14.75 2.81 29.39
N SER A 66 -13.44 2.57 29.47
CA SER A 66 -12.46 3.62 29.18
C SER A 66 -12.46 3.98 27.69
N ARG A 67 -12.49 5.28 27.41
CA ARG A 67 -12.49 5.86 26.06
C ARG A 67 -11.36 5.35 25.16
N LYS A 68 -10.17 5.12 25.74
CA LYS A 68 -9.00 4.54 25.06
C LYS A 68 -9.26 3.13 24.53
N LYS A 69 -9.92 2.28 25.33
CA LYS A 69 -10.22 0.89 24.93
C LYS A 69 -11.20 0.84 23.75
N ILE A 70 -12.14 1.78 23.67
CA ILE A 70 -13.11 1.86 22.58
C ILE A 70 -12.41 2.12 21.25
N ILE A 71 -11.51 3.11 21.18
CA ILE A 71 -10.77 3.42 19.95
C ILE A 71 -9.84 2.27 19.56
N ILE A 72 -9.10 1.71 20.53
CA ILE A 72 -8.17 0.61 20.25
C ILE A 72 -8.93 -0.60 19.69
N SER A 73 -10.11 -0.92 20.26
CA SER A 73 -10.96 -1.99 19.72
C SER A 73 -11.40 -1.69 18.29
N LYS A 74 -11.81 -0.46 17.99
CA LYS A 74 -12.21 -0.07 16.63
C LYS A 74 -11.03 -0.12 15.67
N PHE A 75 -9.86 0.32 16.10
CA PHE A 75 -8.64 0.25 15.30
C PHE A 75 -8.32 -1.19 14.86
N ILE A 76 -8.39 -2.14 15.79
CA ILE A 76 -8.18 -3.56 15.50
C ILE A 76 -9.22 -4.08 14.51
N VAL A 77 -10.50 -3.76 14.71
CA VAL A 77 -11.58 -4.17 13.78
C VAL A 77 -11.40 -3.55 12.40
N SER A 78 -11.01 -2.28 12.33
CA SER A 78 -10.77 -1.57 11.07
C SER A 78 -9.61 -2.17 10.27
N ILE A 79 -8.50 -2.52 10.93
CA ILE A 79 -7.38 -3.23 10.27
C ILE A 79 -7.80 -4.64 9.85
N ALA A 80 -8.55 -5.35 10.68
CA ALA A 80 -9.03 -6.69 10.34
C ALA A 80 -9.95 -6.63 9.11
N LEU A 81 -10.82 -5.63 9.03
CA LEU A 81 -11.71 -5.40 7.89
C LEU A 81 -10.91 -5.06 6.62
N SER A 82 -9.94 -4.15 6.68
CA SER A 82 -9.10 -3.81 5.51
C SER A 82 -8.22 -4.97 5.05
N THR A 83 -7.71 -5.76 5.99
CA THR A 83 -6.93 -6.96 5.68
C THR A 83 -7.83 -8.02 5.03
N GLY A 84 -9.03 -8.21 5.56
CA GLY A 84 -10.02 -9.12 5.00
C GLY A 84 -10.43 -8.74 3.58
N THR A 85 -10.67 -7.45 3.30
CA THR A 85 -11.03 -7.00 1.94
C THR A 85 -9.92 -7.27 0.93
N ILE A 86 -8.65 -7.04 1.29
CA ILE A 86 -7.49 -7.33 0.42
C ILE A 86 -7.33 -8.82 0.16
N ILE A 87 -7.47 -9.66 1.20
CA ILE A 87 -7.33 -11.12 1.04
C ILE A 87 -8.47 -11.67 0.17
N ILE A 88 -9.71 -11.26 0.45
CA ILE A 88 -10.88 -11.72 -0.32
C ILE A 88 -10.78 -11.25 -1.77
N SER A 89 -10.41 -10.00 -2.03
CA SER A 89 -10.23 -9.52 -3.39
C SER A 89 -9.13 -10.28 -4.11
N ALA A 90 -7.97 -10.49 -3.47
CA ALA A 90 -6.88 -11.28 -4.05
C ALA A 90 -7.32 -12.69 -4.43
N ILE A 91 -8.08 -13.38 -3.57
CA ILE A 91 -8.62 -14.70 -3.87
C ILE A 91 -9.55 -14.65 -5.08
N ILE A 92 -10.46 -13.68 -5.15
CA ILE A 92 -11.40 -13.53 -6.26
C ILE A 92 -10.65 -13.33 -7.59
N PHE A 93 -9.69 -12.39 -7.65
CA PHE A 93 -8.93 -12.14 -8.88
C PHE A 93 -8.08 -13.34 -9.32
N ILE A 94 -7.44 -14.03 -8.37
CA ILE A 94 -6.63 -15.22 -8.68
C ILE A 94 -7.53 -16.35 -9.21
N VAL A 95 -8.72 -16.55 -8.63
CA VAL A 95 -9.66 -17.58 -9.07
C VAL A 95 -10.25 -17.24 -10.44
N GLU A 96 -10.72 -16.01 -10.64
CA GLU A 96 -11.28 -15.54 -11.91
C GLU A 96 -10.28 -15.67 -13.06
N ALA A 97 -9.05 -15.18 -12.86
CA ALA A 97 -8.00 -15.28 -13.86
C ALA A 97 -7.55 -16.74 -14.07
N GLY A 98 -7.53 -17.54 -13.01
CA GLY A 98 -7.21 -18.96 -13.08
C GLY A 98 -8.21 -19.76 -13.90
N ILE A 99 -9.51 -19.46 -13.79
CA ILE A 99 -10.58 -20.10 -14.56
C ILE A 99 -10.50 -19.71 -16.04
N HIS A 100 -10.29 -18.43 -16.34
CA HIS A 100 -10.34 -17.93 -17.72
C HIS A 100 -9.03 -18.12 -18.51
N LEU A 101 -7.87 -18.01 -17.84
CA LEU A 101 -6.56 -17.93 -18.49
C LEU A 101 -5.59 -19.04 -18.02
N GLY A 102 -5.96 -19.81 -17.01
CA GLY A 102 -5.19 -20.95 -16.49
C GLY A 102 -4.12 -20.58 -15.45
N PHE A 103 -3.59 -21.62 -14.78
CA PHE A 103 -2.58 -21.52 -13.72
C PHE A 103 -1.16 -21.92 -14.18
N SER A 104 -0.88 -21.98 -15.48
CA SER A 104 0.43 -22.46 -15.97
C SER A 104 1.60 -21.57 -15.53
N ASP A 105 1.36 -20.28 -15.29
CA ASP A 105 2.41 -19.27 -15.10
C ASP A 105 2.91 -19.14 -13.66
N CYS A 106 2.34 -19.96 -12.79
CA CYS A 106 2.59 -19.98 -11.35
C CYS A 106 4.06 -20.11 -10.98
N ARG A 107 4.85 -20.74 -11.86
CA ARG A 107 6.27 -21.00 -11.71
C ARG A 107 7.16 -20.05 -12.50
N LEU A 108 6.58 -19.05 -13.18
CA LEU A 108 7.36 -18.09 -13.94
C LEU A 108 8.33 -17.32 -13.04
N PRO A 109 9.52 -16.99 -13.57
CA PRO A 109 10.49 -16.17 -12.85
C PRO A 109 9.95 -14.77 -12.63
N PHE A 110 9.97 -14.31 -11.39
CA PHE A 110 9.64 -12.95 -11.01
C PHE A 110 10.86 -12.30 -10.35
N ASP A 111 11.22 -11.12 -10.84
CA ASP A 111 12.41 -10.37 -10.45
C ASP A 111 12.16 -9.56 -9.18
N VAL A 112 12.97 -9.74 -8.13
CA VAL A 112 12.78 -9.04 -6.84
C VAL A 112 14.07 -8.45 -6.27
N GLY A 113 13.92 -7.39 -5.48
CA GLY A 113 14.98 -6.85 -4.64
C GLY A 113 16.13 -6.18 -5.37
N ALA A 114 15.89 -5.62 -6.56
CA ALA A 114 16.89 -4.82 -7.26
C ALA A 114 17.29 -3.60 -6.41
N LYS A 115 18.60 -3.42 -6.20
CA LYS A 115 19.13 -2.27 -5.47
C LYS A 115 19.63 -1.22 -6.44
N TYR A 116 19.28 0.03 -6.13
CA TYR A 116 19.72 1.20 -6.88
C TYR A 116 20.49 2.16 -5.98
N VAL A 117 21.56 2.74 -6.53
CA VAL A 117 22.37 3.76 -5.86
C VAL A 117 22.35 5.02 -6.72
N LEU A 118 22.24 6.16 -6.06
CA LEU A 118 22.26 7.46 -6.74
C LEU A 118 23.66 7.73 -7.30
N ASP A 119 23.78 7.80 -8.62
CA ASP A 119 25.01 8.15 -9.31
C ASP A 119 24.82 9.48 -10.05
N LYS A 120 25.37 10.55 -9.46
CA LYS A 120 25.24 11.92 -9.99
C LYS A 120 25.98 12.12 -11.32
N SER A 121 26.85 11.20 -11.72
CA SER A 121 27.51 11.27 -13.03
C SER A 121 26.57 10.92 -14.18
N LEU A 122 25.41 10.30 -13.89
CA LEU A 122 24.41 10.00 -14.90
C LEU A 122 23.61 11.27 -15.27
N PRO A 123 23.37 11.51 -16.58
CA PRO A 123 22.57 12.64 -17.00
C PRO A 123 21.12 12.46 -16.53
N LEU A 124 20.63 13.43 -15.77
CA LEU A 124 19.21 13.54 -15.43
C LEU A 124 18.50 14.12 -16.64
N THR A 125 17.65 13.33 -17.29
CA THR A 125 16.77 13.80 -18.35
C THR A 125 15.32 13.56 -17.98
N SER A 126 14.39 13.99 -18.82
CA SER A 126 12.96 13.66 -18.66
C SER A 126 12.69 12.15 -18.71
N VAL A 127 13.61 11.36 -19.29
CA VAL A 127 13.44 9.91 -19.51
C VAL A 127 14.41 9.06 -18.69
N THR A 128 15.52 9.63 -18.21
CA THR A 128 16.57 8.91 -17.47
C THR A 128 16.70 9.40 -16.04
N SER A 129 16.55 8.48 -15.08
CA SER A 129 16.85 8.69 -13.67
C SER A 129 18.36 8.60 -13.41
N GLN A 130 18.83 9.25 -12.34
CA GLN A 130 20.22 9.14 -11.86
C GLN A 130 20.49 7.88 -11.05
N MET A 131 19.54 6.94 -11.03
CA MET A 131 19.65 5.70 -10.29
C MET A 131 20.39 4.64 -11.09
N LYS A 132 21.58 4.27 -10.59
CA LYS A 132 22.38 3.20 -11.14
C LYS A 132 22.05 1.89 -10.47
N TYR A 133 21.73 0.89 -11.27
CA TYR A 133 21.50 -0.47 -10.80
C TYR A 133 22.79 -1.09 -10.25
N VAL A 134 22.71 -1.67 -9.05
CA VAL A 134 23.82 -2.43 -8.45
C VAL A 134 23.78 -3.85 -9.01
N SER A 135 24.77 -4.17 -9.85
CA SER A 135 24.89 -5.49 -10.49
C SER A 135 24.94 -6.62 -9.46
N GLY A 136 24.12 -7.67 -9.67
CA GLY A 136 24.06 -8.84 -8.79
C GLY A 136 23.15 -8.70 -7.57
N SER A 137 22.45 -7.58 -7.41
CA SER A 137 21.52 -7.36 -6.29
C SER A 137 20.15 -8.02 -6.47
N ARG A 138 19.74 -8.29 -7.71
CA ARG A 138 18.41 -8.83 -8.05
C ARG A 138 18.37 -10.34 -7.81
N SER A 139 17.29 -10.79 -7.19
CA SER A 139 16.98 -12.19 -6.99
C SER A 139 15.77 -12.59 -7.85
N ILE A 140 15.65 -13.88 -8.16
CA ILE A 140 14.51 -14.42 -8.91
C ILE A 140 13.77 -15.39 -8.03
N ILE A 141 12.47 -15.16 -7.87
CA ILE A 141 11.56 -16.00 -7.11
C ILE A 141 10.43 -16.49 -8.01
N PRO A 142 9.78 -17.64 -7.72
CA PRO A 142 8.59 -18.05 -8.45
C PRO A 142 7.44 -17.06 -8.24
N LEU A 143 6.63 -16.87 -9.28
CA LEU A 143 5.52 -15.93 -9.28
C LEU A 143 4.55 -16.11 -8.09
N TRP A 144 4.20 -17.33 -7.68
CA TRP A 144 3.36 -17.54 -6.47
C TRP A 144 3.95 -16.93 -5.19
N THR A 145 5.26 -17.02 -5.01
CA THR A 145 5.90 -16.42 -3.82
C THR A 145 5.93 -14.90 -3.92
N ALA A 146 5.99 -14.35 -5.14
CA ALA A 146 5.83 -12.91 -5.37
C ALA A 146 4.41 -12.44 -5.03
N VAL A 147 3.37 -13.18 -5.45
CA VAL A 147 1.96 -12.90 -5.12
C VAL A 147 1.79 -12.75 -3.61
N ILE A 148 2.25 -13.74 -2.84
CA ILE A 148 2.13 -13.73 -1.37
C ILE A 148 2.87 -12.52 -0.79
N SER A 149 4.05 -12.20 -1.30
CA SER A 149 4.84 -11.05 -0.85
C SER A 149 4.14 -9.72 -1.15
N LEU A 150 3.53 -9.58 -2.32
CA LEU A 150 2.78 -8.38 -2.72
C LEU A 150 1.53 -8.17 -1.86
N ILE A 151 0.80 -9.25 -1.55
CA ILE A 151 -0.36 -9.20 -0.66
C ILE A 151 0.06 -8.77 0.75
N LEU A 152 1.17 -9.31 1.27
CA LEU A 152 1.71 -8.92 2.58
C LEU A 152 2.11 -7.44 2.61
N ILE A 153 2.79 -6.95 1.58
CA ILE A 153 3.15 -5.53 1.47
C ILE A 153 1.88 -4.67 1.40
N ALA A 154 0.88 -5.07 0.59
CA ALA A 154 -0.40 -4.37 0.49
C ALA A 154 -1.13 -4.28 1.84
N ILE A 155 -1.14 -5.35 2.63
CA ILE A 155 -1.75 -5.36 3.97
C ILE A 155 -1.07 -4.34 4.88
N VAL A 156 0.26 -4.30 4.91
CA VAL A 156 1.00 -3.33 5.75
C VAL A 156 0.71 -1.90 5.33
N ILE A 157 0.71 -1.62 4.03
CA ILE A 157 0.42 -0.28 3.50
C ILE A 157 -1.02 0.11 3.82
N SER A 158 -1.97 -0.82 3.65
CA SER A 158 -3.38 -0.58 3.98
C SER A 158 -3.56 -0.23 5.45
N ALA A 159 -2.86 -0.91 6.36
CA ALA A 159 -2.93 -0.61 7.79
C ALA A 159 -2.45 0.81 8.10
N ALA A 160 -1.41 1.30 7.41
CA ALA A 160 -0.93 2.67 7.55
C ALA A 160 -1.92 3.70 7.00
N ILE A 161 -2.64 3.39 5.92
CA ILE A 161 -3.67 4.29 5.38
C ILE A 161 -4.89 4.30 6.29
N VAL A 162 -5.33 3.13 6.77
CA VAL A 162 -6.41 2.98 7.74
C VAL A 162 -6.11 3.76 9.02
N SER A 163 -4.88 3.75 9.51
CA SER A 163 -4.52 4.53 10.70
C SER A 163 -4.64 6.04 10.49
N VAL A 164 -4.29 6.53 9.29
CA VAL A 164 -4.51 7.94 8.90
C VAL A 164 -6.01 8.26 8.82
N ILE A 165 -6.83 7.39 8.22
CA ILE A 165 -8.29 7.57 8.12
C ILE A 165 -8.91 7.68 9.51
N LEU A 166 -8.55 6.76 10.42
CA LEU A 166 -9.08 6.72 11.77
C LEU A 166 -8.67 7.97 12.55
N PHE A 167 -7.44 8.46 12.37
CA PHE A 167 -7.01 9.72 12.96
C PHE A 167 -7.88 10.90 12.50
N ILE A 168 -8.11 11.05 11.19
CA ILE A 168 -9.01 12.08 10.65
C ILE A 168 -10.42 11.92 11.23
N SER A 169 -10.91 10.68 11.33
CA SER A 169 -12.23 10.38 11.89
C SER A 169 -12.37 10.75 13.37
N THR A 170 -11.32 10.59 14.18
CA THR A 170 -11.34 11.06 15.58
C THR A 170 -11.38 12.57 15.72
N ILE A 171 -10.88 13.32 14.73
CA ILE A 171 -10.94 14.79 14.73
C ILE A 171 -12.34 15.28 14.34
N CYS A 172 -12.95 14.66 13.34
CA CYS A 172 -14.26 15.06 12.85
C CYS A 172 -15.40 14.67 13.81
N ARG A 173 -16.37 15.57 14.03
CA ARG A 173 -17.57 15.30 14.84
C ARG A 173 -18.72 14.69 14.03
N ASN A 174 -18.65 14.78 12.70
CA ASN A 174 -19.68 14.29 11.78
C ASN A 174 -19.05 13.31 10.80
N SER A 175 -19.77 12.23 10.50
CA SER A 175 -19.26 11.16 9.63
C SER A 175 -19.14 11.56 8.18
N LEU A 176 -20.08 12.37 7.69
CA LEU A 176 -19.98 12.94 6.34
C LEU A 176 -18.70 13.77 6.17
N ILE A 177 -18.37 14.60 7.17
CA ILE A 177 -17.16 15.43 7.13
C ILE A 177 -15.91 14.55 7.21
N SER A 178 -15.92 13.51 8.05
CA SER A 178 -14.81 12.55 8.14
C SER A 178 -14.55 11.83 6.82
N SER A 179 -15.60 11.33 6.18
CA SER A 179 -15.52 10.60 4.92
C SER A 179 -15.00 11.50 3.80
N ILE A 180 -15.55 12.73 3.68
CA ILE A 180 -15.11 13.70 2.66
C ILE A 180 -13.66 14.14 2.90
N ALA A 181 -13.27 14.42 4.16
CA ALA A 181 -11.90 14.83 4.49
C ALA A 181 -10.90 13.70 4.20
N SER A 182 -11.24 12.46 4.55
CA SER A 182 -10.38 11.30 4.31
C SER A 182 -10.26 10.99 2.82
N PHE A 183 -11.37 11.08 2.07
CA PHE A 183 -11.39 10.88 0.62
C PHE A 183 -10.59 11.94 -0.12
N THR A 184 -10.76 13.23 0.23
CA THR A 184 -10.00 14.31 -0.39
C THR A 184 -8.51 14.22 -0.08
N LEU A 185 -8.14 13.86 1.16
CA LEU A 185 -6.74 13.71 1.55
C LEU A 185 -6.08 12.51 0.86
N ILE A 186 -6.67 11.32 0.94
CA ILE A 186 -6.06 10.11 0.38
C ILE A 186 -6.22 10.07 -1.13
N GLY A 187 -7.45 10.25 -1.64
CA GLY A 187 -7.72 10.26 -3.08
C GLY A 187 -7.05 11.43 -3.81
N GLY A 188 -7.01 12.61 -3.19
CA GLY A 188 -6.27 13.75 -3.73
C GLY A 188 -4.76 13.50 -3.78
N ALA A 189 -4.20 12.91 -2.73
CA ALA A 189 -2.78 12.60 -2.69
C ALA A 189 -2.38 11.44 -3.63
N THR A 190 -3.28 10.48 -3.90
CA THR A 190 -3.06 9.45 -4.93
C THR A 190 -3.03 10.06 -6.33
N ILE A 191 -3.99 10.93 -6.64
CA ILE A 191 -4.04 11.63 -7.93
C ILE A 191 -2.81 12.52 -8.10
N TRP A 192 -2.43 13.26 -7.04
CA TRP A 192 -1.23 14.08 -7.02
C TRP A 192 0.05 13.26 -7.28
N TYR A 193 0.18 12.08 -6.67
CA TYR A 193 1.33 11.20 -6.90
C TYR A 193 1.35 10.69 -8.35
N MET A 194 0.22 10.21 -8.86
CA MET A 194 0.09 9.69 -10.22
C MET A 194 0.44 10.73 -11.28
N LEU A 195 -0.10 11.95 -11.17
CA LEU A 195 0.12 13.02 -12.15
C LEU A 195 1.48 13.71 -11.99
N GLY A 196 1.97 13.81 -10.75
CA GLY A 196 3.15 14.60 -10.41
C GLY A 196 4.47 13.84 -10.53
N PHE A 197 4.48 12.56 -10.16
CA PHE A 197 5.72 11.79 -10.02
C PHE A 197 5.85 10.69 -11.06
N MET A 198 4.77 9.96 -11.39
CA MET A 198 4.85 8.78 -12.24
C MET A 198 5.48 9.11 -13.61
N GLY A 199 6.60 8.46 -13.93
CA GLY A 199 7.36 8.70 -15.17
C GLY A 199 8.06 10.07 -15.28
N ARG A 200 8.02 10.92 -14.24
CA ARG A 200 8.61 12.28 -14.24
C ARG A 200 9.84 12.36 -13.33
N TYR A 201 10.98 11.88 -13.82
CA TYR A 201 12.22 11.78 -13.04
C TYR A 201 12.78 13.12 -12.58
N LEU A 202 12.55 14.21 -13.32
CA LEU A 202 12.97 15.58 -12.95
C LEU A 202 12.31 16.07 -11.65
N VAL A 203 11.00 15.82 -11.50
CA VAL A 203 10.24 16.20 -10.30
C VAL A 203 10.65 15.31 -9.13
N SER A 204 10.82 14.02 -9.42
CA SER A 204 11.32 13.03 -8.47
C SER A 204 12.71 13.36 -7.91
N ALA A 205 13.64 13.84 -8.74
CA ALA A 205 14.98 14.23 -8.26
C ALA A 205 14.93 15.38 -7.24
N LYS A 206 13.96 16.29 -7.36
CA LYS A 206 13.81 17.44 -6.45
C LYS A 206 13.03 17.10 -5.18
N TYR A 207 11.92 16.35 -5.31
CA TYR A 207 10.96 16.14 -4.21
C TYR A 207 10.88 14.68 -3.73
N GLY A 208 11.46 13.72 -4.45
CA GLY A 208 11.39 12.28 -4.16
C GLY A 208 11.96 11.90 -2.79
N THR A 209 12.96 12.64 -2.30
CA THR A 209 13.52 12.48 -0.94
C THR A 209 12.49 12.71 0.16
N PHE A 210 11.51 13.61 -0.05
CA PHE A 210 10.41 13.82 0.89
C PHE A 210 9.31 12.77 0.69
N VAL A 211 8.94 12.55 -0.58
CA VAL A 211 7.80 11.71 -0.96
C VAL A 211 7.99 10.25 -0.53
N LYS A 212 9.23 9.74 -0.47
CA LYS A 212 9.52 8.39 0.03
C LYS A 212 9.05 8.11 1.47
N PHE A 213 8.82 9.15 2.28
CA PHE A 213 8.34 8.99 3.64
C PHE A 213 6.81 8.92 3.73
N LEU A 214 6.09 9.02 2.62
CA LEU A 214 4.64 8.86 2.58
C LEU A 214 4.27 7.39 2.27
N PRO A 215 3.16 6.86 2.79
CA PRO A 215 2.68 5.51 2.43
C PRO A 215 2.15 5.40 0.99
N ILE A 216 1.72 6.52 0.40
CA ILE A 216 1.00 6.57 -0.88
C ILE A 216 1.81 6.07 -2.09
N PRO A 217 3.09 6.44 -2.27
CA PRO A 217 3.91 5.89 -3.35
C PRO A 217 3.96 4.36 -3.36
N TYR A 218 4.04 3.75 -2.17
CA TYR A 218 4.09 2.30 -2.03
C TYR A 218 2.75 1.63 -2.34
N MET A 219 1.64 2.34 -2.10
CA MET A 219 0.31 1.84 -2.44
C MET A 219 0.10 1.78 -3.96
N ILE A 220 0.59 2.79 -4.68
CA ILE A 220 0.47 2.88 -6.14
C ILE A 220 1.47 1.95 -6.82
N ASP A 221 2.74 1.96 -6.40
CA ASP A 221 3.80 1.17 -7.01
C ASP A 221 4.21 -0.01 -6.12
N ASN A 222 3.24 -0.86 -5.75
CA ASN A 222 3.49 -2.04 -4.91
C ASN A 222 4.42 -3.06 -5.61
N MET A 223 4.23 -3.24 -6.92
CA MET A 223 5.10 -4.06 -7.77
C MET A 223 6.53 -3.51 -7.81
N GLY A 224 6.71 -2.21 -8.06
CA GLY A 224 8.02 -1.57 -8.02
C GLY A 224 8.66 -1.56 -6.63
N THR A 225 7.86 -1.63 -5.56
CA THR A 225 8.36 -1.78 -4.18
C THR A 225 9.01 -3.14 -3.96
N LEU A 226 8.42 -4.22 -4.48
CA LEU A 226 8.98 -5.57 -4.40
C LEU A 226 10.17 -5.74 -5.37
N ASN A 227 10.05 -5.22 -6.59
CA ASN A 227 11.07 -5.33 -7.62
C ASN A 227 12.29 -4.46 -7.33
N GLY A 228 12.09 -3.31 -6.66
CA GLY A 228 13.09 -2.29 -6.38
C GLY A 228 13.02 -1.07 -7.32
N ASP A 229 12.20 -1.13 -8.36
CA ASP A 229 12.05 -0.08 -9.38
C ASP A 229 11.50 1.23 -8.81
N ILE A 230 10.81 1.18 -7.66
CA ILE A 230 10.36 2.38 -6.95
C ILE A 230 11.54 3.31 -6.58
N SER A 231 12.75 2.75 -6.46
CA SER A 231 13.97 3.53 -6.22
C SER A 231 14.31 4.44 -7.38
N ILE A 232 14.10 3.97 -8.62
CA ILE A 232 14.27 4.75 -9.85
C ILE A 232 13.22 5.86 -9.88
N GLN A 233 11.98 5.49 -9.58
CA GLN A 233 10.80 6.34 -9.63
C GLN A 233 10.86 7.49 -8.61
N LEU A 234 11.40 7.25 -7.40
CA LEU A 234 11.56 8.25 -6.34
C LEU A 234 12.98 8.86 -6.25
N THR A 235 13.90 8.46 -7.13
CA THR A 235 15.31 8.89 -7.10
C THR A 235 15.90 8.77 -5.69
N SER A 236 15.50 7.73 -4.95
CA SER A 236 16.03 7.38 -3.63
C SER A 236 16.26 5.88 -3.53
N SER A 237 17.30 5.43 -2.81
CA SER A 237 17.53 4.00 -2.58
C SER A 237 16.50 3.46 -1.58
N ILE A 238 15.54 2.69 -2.07
CA ILE A 238 14.42 2.18 -1.28
C ILE A 238 14.38 0.66 -1.36
N ASN A 239 14.36 0.02 -0.18
CA ASN A 239 14.15 -1.41 -0.03
C ASN A 239 12.75 -1.67 0.57
N VAL A 240 12.25 -2.90 0.42
CA VAL A 240 10.99 -3.35 1.06
C VAL A 240 11.00 -3.07 2.57
N PHE A 241 12.12 -3.31 3.25
CA PHE A 241 12.27 -3.02 4.69
C PHE A 241 12.10 -1.52 5.02
N PHE A 242 12.57 -0.64 4.15
CA PHE A 242 12.39 0.81 4.34
C PHE A 242 10.91 1.19 4.21
N ALA A 243 10.21 0.67 3.19
CA ALA A 243 8.78 0.90 3.03
C ALA A 243 7.98 0.40 4.24
N PHE A 244 8.34 -0.78 4.78
CA PHE A 244 7.75 -1.33 6.00
C PHE A 244 7.96 -0.40 7.21
N MET A 245 9.17 0.11 7.41
CA MET A 245 9.48 1.05 8.51
C MET A 245 8.72 2.37 8.37
N VAL A 246 8.57 2.90 7.16
CA VAL A 246 7.75 4.09 6.90
C VAL A 246 6.30 3.83 7.30
N CYS A 247 5.72 2.71 6.86
CA CYS A 247 4.34 2.35 7.20
C CYS A 247 4.15 2.18 8.71
N LEU A 248 5.05 1.47 9.39
CA LEU A 248 5.02 1.35 10.85
C LEU A 248 5.11 2.70 11.57
N GLY A 249 5.98 3.60 11.09
CA GLY A 249 6.09 4.95 11.63
C GLY A 249 4.76 5.70 11.55
N TRP A 250 4.08 5.66 10.39
CA TRP A 250 2.77 6.26 10.21
C TRP A 250 1.70 5.63 11.10
N ILE A 251 1.68 4.30 11.23
CA ILE A 251 0.76 3.58 12.12
C ILE A 251 0.95 4.07 13.55
N CYS A 252 2.18 4.06 14.08
CA CYS A 252 2.46 4.48 15.45
C CYS A 252 2.10 5.95 15.70
N ILE A 253 2.49 6.86 14.80
CA ILE A 253 2.23 8.30 14.97
C ILE A 253 0.73 8.59 14.94
N THR A 254 0.01 8.08 13.94
CA THR A 254 -1.43 8.41 13.77
C THR A 254 -2.32 7.73 14.80
N THR A 255 -1.98 6.52 15.25
CA THR A 255 -2.67 5.86 16.37
C THR A 255 -2.45 6.59 17.69
N PHE A 256 -1.23 7.03 17.97
CA PHE A 256 -0.95 7.82 19.15
C PHE A 256 -1.74 9.14 19.13
N LEU A 257 -1.72 9.85 18.00
CA LEU A 257 -2.46 11.10 17.83
C LEU A 257 -3.98 10.91 17.93
N SER A 258 -4.52 9.80 17.43
CA SER A 258 -5.97 9.52 17.50
C SER A 258 -6.42 9.24 18.93
N ILE A 259 -5.64 8.47 19.70
CA ILE A 259 -5.90 8.22 21.12
C ILE A 259 -5.85 9.53 21.91
N TYR A 260 -4.82 10.34 21.68
CA TYR A 260 -4.64 11.63 22.35
C TYR A 260 -5.78 12.62 22.04
N SER A 261 -6.17 12.72 20.76
CA SER A 261 -7.24 13.63 20.33
C SER A 261 -8.60 13.26 20.94
N PHE A 262 -8.89 11.96 21.08
CA PHE A 262 -10.16 11.50 21.63
C PHE A 262 -10.23 11.58 23.16
N GLU A 263 -9.09 11.44 23.86
CA GLU A 263 -9.05 11.59 25.32
C GLU A 263 -9.33 13.04 25.74
N LYS A 264 -8.79 14.02 25.01
CA LYS A 264 -8.98 15.45 25.28
C LYS A 264 -10.32 16.04 24.83
N LYS A 265 -11.16 15.25 24.16
CA LYS A 265 -12.46 15.73 23.66
C LYS A 265 -13.50 15.65 24.78
N ASP A 266 -13.92 16.83 25.24
CA ASP A 266 -15.08 16.97 26.12
C ASP A 266 -16.36 16.77 25.28
N PHE A 267 -17.25 15.92 25.80
CA PHE A 267 -18.58 15.68 25.22
C PHE A 267 -19.58 16.49 26.04
N ASP A 268 -19.55 17.81 25.82
CA ASP A 268 -20.58 18.74 26.31
C ASP A 268 -21.69 18.89 25.27
#